data_AF-A0A9R0EVV8-F1
#
_entry.id   AF-A0A9R0EVV8-F1
#
_cell.length_a   1.000
_cell.length_b   1.000
_cell.length_c   1.000
_cell.angle_alpha   90.00
_cell.angle_beta   90.00
_cell.angle_gamma   90.00
#
_symmetry.space_group_name_H-M   'P 1'
#
loop_
_entity.id
_entity.type
_entity.pdbx_description
1 polymer ?
#
loop_
_entity_poly.entity_id
_entity_poly.type
_entity_poly.pdbx_seq_one_letter_code
_entity_poly.pdbx_strand_id
1 'polypeptide(L)'
;MKAQGFTIWTTTFKSKIVRFWVLSTYFVSSDRQTRIASQDAEKVLRDDNVYFNSFNGVKGSVSTSLEKLSSVYTQQACIGWLGRQYTYNMTSLLECSSTTISPWAPFYYSGQLVGLRFMVFGTLKLDKSDKDSFEYYSHSSVKSDVPKASKCFYNAAKATGAIAMTLVFNNNHELISCVLE
;
A
#
# COMPACT_ATOMS: atom_id res chain seq x y z
N MET A 1 13.05 -10.96 4.81
CA MET A 1 11.72 -11.29 4.26
C MET A 1 11.83 -11.33 2.74
N LYS A 2 11.53 -12.45 2.07
CA LYS A 2 11.88 -12.60 0.63
C LYS A 2 10.77 -12.23 -0.38
N ALA A 3 9.54 -11.90 0.05
CA ALA A 3 8.55 -11.28 -0.85
C ALA A 3 7.35 -10.74 -0.06
N GLN A 4 7.48 -9.57 0.60
CA GLN A 4 6.34 -8.83 1.18
C GLN A 4 5.53 -8.21 0.02
N GLY A 5 4.93 -9.06 -0.81
CA GLY A 5 4.24 -8.70 -2.04
C GLY A 5 5.10 -8.47 -3.29
N PHE A 6 6.42 -8.42 -3.14
CA PHE A 6 7.30 -8.34 -4.30
C PHE A 6 7.20 -9.57 -5.19
N THR A 7 7.11 -9.33 -6.49
CA THR A 7 7.23 -10.32 -7.55
C THR A 7 8.54 -10.12 -8.30
N ILE A 8 8.95 -11.11 -9.11
CA ILE A 8 10.15 -10.99 -9.93
C ILE A 8 9.73 -10.64 -11.35
N TRP A 9 10.15 -9.46 -11.81
CA TRP A 9 10.10 -9.10 -13.22
C TRP A 9 11.41 -9.49 -13.90
N THR A 10 11.30 -10.26 -14.99
CA THR A 10 12.46 -10.70 -15.79
C THR A 10 12.41 -9.99 -17.14
N THR A 11 13.51 -9.36 -17.53
CA THR A 11 13.63 -8.67 -18.82
C THR A 11 15.03 -8.84 -19.40
N THR A 12 15.21 -8.42 -20.65
CA THR A 12 16.51 -8.40 -21.31
C THR A 12 17.03 -6.97 -21.35
N PHE A 13 18.18 -6.74 -20.71
CA PHE A 13 18.88 -5.45 -20.75
C PHE A 13 20.27 -5.65 -21.37
N LYS A 14 20.54 -4.95 -22.48
CA LYS A 14 21.82 -5.07 -23.23
C LYS A 14 22.20 -6.54 -23.51
N SER A 15 21.24 -7.30 -24.05
CA SER A 15 21.39 -8.73 -24.38
C SER A 15 21.66 -9.67 -23.18
N LYS A 16 21.47 -9.22 -21.94
CA LYS A 16 21.53 -10.05 -20.73
C LYS A 16 20.16 -10.17 -20.08
N ILE A 17 19.83 -11.38 -19.63
CA ILE A 17 18.64 -11.60 -18.79
C ILE A 17 18.93 -11.01 -17.41
N VAL A 18 18.07 -10.10 -16.98
CA VAL A 18 18.12 -9.45 -15.67
C VAL A 18 16.80 -9.64 -14.93
N ARG A 19 16.87 -9.72 -13.60
CA ARG A 19 15.73 -9.96 -12.71
C ARG A 19 15.63 -8.81 -11.71
N PHE A 20 14.45 -8.23 -11.61
CA PHE A 20 14.13 -7.14 -10.70
C PHE A 20 13.03 -7.57 -9.74
N TRP A 21 13.15 -7.16 -8.48
CA TRP A 21 12.04 -7.23 -7.54
C TRP A 21 11.10 -6.05 -7.80
N VAL A 22 9.83 -6.34 -8.03
CA VAL A 22 8.82 -5.32 -8.32
C VAL A 22 7.62 -5.48 -7.42
N LEU A 23 7.13 -4.34 -6.94
CA LEU A 23 5.80 -4.21 -6.36
C LEU A 23 4.98 -3.39 -7.35
N SER A 24 3.72 -3.75 -7.58
CA SER A 24 2.94 -3.15 -8.66
C SER A 24 1.52 -2.82 -8.21
N THR A 25 1.04 -1.67 -8.68
CA THR A 25 -0.37 -1.28 -8.64
C THR A 25 -0.92 -1.22 -10.06
N TYR A 26 -2.22 -1.45 -10.20
CA TYR A 26 -2.92 -1.40 -11.47
C TYR A 26 -4.27 -0.71 -11.26
N PHE A 27 -4.63 0.17 -12.18
CA PHE A 27 -5.90 0.91 -12.17
C PHE A 27 -7.00 0.24 -13.02
N VAL A 28 -6.73 -0.98 -13.45
CA VAL A 28 -7.59 -1.78 -14.30
C VAL A 28 -7.52 -3.22 -13.82
N SER A 29 -8.67 -3.89 -13.76
CA SER A 29 -8.73 -5.30 -13.35
C SER A 29 -7.93 -6.20 -14.29
N SER A 30 -7.26 -7.20 -13.71
CA SER A 30 -6.64 -8.25 -14.51
C SER A 30 -7.63 -9.26 -15.08
N ASP A 31 -8.87 -9.28 -14.57
CA ASP A 31 -9.95 -10.08 -15.14
C ASP A 31 -10.53 -9.43 -16.40
N ARG A 32 -10.62 -10.20 -17.49
CA ARG A 32 -11.08 -9.69 -18.79
C ARG A 32 -12.55 -9.29 -18.74
N GLN A 33 -13.38 -10.06 -18.05
CA GLN A 33 -14.81 -9.81 -18.02
C GLN A 33 -15.12 -8.54 -17.23
N THR A 34 -14.45 -8.32 -16.10
CA THR A 34 -14.60 -7.08 -15.33
C THR A 34 -14.14 -5.86 -16.13
N ARG A 35 -13.05 -5.97 -16.90
CA ARG A 35 -12.64 -4.89 -17.83
C ARG A 35 -13.68 -4.57 -18.90
N ILE A 36 -14.31 -5.60 -19.47
CA ILE A 36 -15.33 -5.42 -20.50
C ILE A 36 -16.60 -4.82 -19.90
N ALA A 37 -16.94 -5.13 -18.65
CA ALA A 37 -18.10 -4.61 -17.94
C ALA A 37 -17.89 -3.16 -17.45
N SER A 38 -16.64 -2.77 -17.14
CA SER A 38 -16.27 -1.42 -16.69
C SER A 38 -15.95 -0.48 -17.87
N GLN A 39 -16.99 -0.08 -18.62
CA GLN A 39 -16.84 0.77 -19.82
C GLN A 39 -16.94 2.28 -19.55
N ASP A 40 -16.85 2.71 -18.29
CA ASP A 40 -16.91 4.14 -17.98
C ASP A 40 -15.63 4.85 -18.46
N ALA A 41 -15.69 5.42 -19.67
CA ALA A 41 -14.54 6.03 -20.32
C ALA A 41 -14.07 7.31 -19.62
N GLU A 42 -14.95 7.94 -18.84
CA GLU A 42 -14.71 9.21 -18.14
C GLU A 42 -13.97 9.01 -16.80
N LYS A 43 -13.83 7.75 -16.34
CA LYS A 43 -13.11 7.42 -15.11
C LYS A 43 -11.73 6.83 -15.39
N VAL A 44 -10.73 7.30 -14.63
CA VAL A 44 -9.41 6.65 -14.55
C VAL A 44 -9.52 5.29 -13.86
N LEU A 45 -10.34 5.20 -12.80
CA LEU A 45 -10.65 3.97 -12.08
C LEU A 45 -11.99 3.41 -12.56
N ARG A 46 -11.98 2.67 -13.68
CA ARG A 46 -13.23 2.22 -14.33
C ARG A 46 -13.99 1.15 -13.55
N ASP A 47 -13.27 0.38 -12.74
CA ASP A 47 -13.79 -0.78 -12.00
C ASP A 47 -14.00 -0.47 -10.51
N ASP A 48 -14.07 0.81 -10.12
CA ASP A 48 -14.22 1.26 -8.72
C ASP A 48 -13.26 0.55 -7.74
N ASN A 49 -12.07 0.16 -8.23
CA ASN A 49 -11.06 -0.58 -7.49
C ASN A 49 -9.65 -0.19 -7.95
N VAL A 50 -8.71 -0.26 -7.02
CA VAL A 50 -7.26 -0.27 -7.29
C VAL A 50 -6.73 -1.67 -6.99
N TYR A 51 -6.02 -2.25 -7.94
CA TYR A 51 -5.45 -3.58 -7.85
C TYR A 51 -3.96 -3.50 -7.55
N PHE A 52 -3.41 -4.53 -6.92
CA PHE A 52 -1.99 -4.60 -6.63
C PHE A 52 -1.50 -6.02 -6.42
N ASN A 53 -0.19 -6.22 -6.56
CA ASN A 53 0.44 -7.45 -6.10
C ASN A 53 0.54 -7.41 -4.58
N SER A 54 -0.22 -8.29 -3.93
CA SER A 54 -0.15 -8.53 -2.49
C SER A 54 0.87 -9.63 -2.19
N PHE A 55 0.95 -10.08 -0.95
CA PHE A 55 1.85 -11.14 -0.50
C PHE A 55 1.58 -12.50 -1.19
N ASN A 56 2.60 -13.36 -1.24
CA ASN A 56 2.53 -14.71 -1.85
C ASN A 56 2.10 -14.77 -3.33
N GLY A 57 2.31 -13.70 -4.10
CA GLY A 57 1.85 -13.65 -5.49
C GLY A 57 0.33 -13.58 -5.64
N VAL A 58 -0.39 -13.34 -4.54
CA VAL A 58 -1.83 -13.11 -4.55
C VAL A 58 -2.10 -11.69 -5.03
N LYS A 59 -3.04 -11.53 -5.96
CA LYS A 59 -3.51 -10.20 -6.35
C LYS A 59 -4.47 -9.68 -5.30
N GLY A 60 -4.19 -8.50 -4.77
CA GLY A 60 -5.09 -7.77 -3.88
C GLY A 60 -5.85 -6.69 -4.63
N SER A 61 -6.92 -6.21 -4.01
CA SER A 61 -7.65 -5.02 -4.45
C SER A 61 -8.22 -4.26 -3.25
N VAL A 62 -8.49 -2.99 -3.47
CA VAL A 62 -9.24 -2.11 -2.58
C VAL A 62 -10.25 -1.33 -3.40
N SER A 63 -11.48 -1.17 -2.89
CA SER A 63 -12.50 -0.39 -3.56
C SER A 63 -12.20 1.12 -3.48
N THR A 64 -12.78 1.89 -4.38
CA THR A 64 -12.81 3.36 -4.27
C THR A 64 -13.77 3.84 -3.18
N SER A 65 -14.70 3.00 -2.71
CA SER A 65 -15.64 3.32 -1.63
C SER A 65 -15.33 2.53 -0.35
N LEU A 66 -15.31 3.22 0.78
CA LEU A 66 -15.10 2.63 2.11
C LEU A 66 -16.21 1.63 2.48
N GLU A 67 -17.45 1.90 2.08
CA GLU A 67 -18.59 1.01 2.36
C GLU A 67 -18.41 -0.38 1.72
N LYS A 68 -17.63 -0.47 0.65
CA LYS A 68 -17.31 -1.70 -0.06
C LYS A 68 -15.97 -2.31 0.37
N LEU A 69 -15.26 -1.69 1.31
CA LEU A 69 -13.99 -2.22 1.82
C LEU A 69 -14.26 -3.51 2.61
N SER A 70 -13.52 -4.57 2.28
CA SER A 70 -13.64 -5.84 3.00
C SER A 70 -13.35 -5.67 4.49
N SER A 71 -14.14 -6.34 5.34
CA SER A 71 -13.97 -6.34 6.80
C SER A 71 -12.64 -6.92 7.29
N VAL A 72 -11.88 -7.58 6.41
CA VAL A 72 -10.51 -8.03 6.70
C VAL A 72 -9.56 -6.86 6.95
N TYR A 73 -9.88 -5.66 6.45
CA TYR A 73 -9.06 -4.47 6.66
C TYR A 73 -9.31 -3.88 8.04
N THR A 74 -8.25 -3.74 8.82
CA THR A 74 -8.32 -3.16 10.16
C THR A 74 -8.05 -1.66 10.08
N GLN A 75 -9.02 -0.87 10.56
CA GLN A 75 -8.87 0.59 10.72
C GLN A 75 -7.74 0.94 11.68
N GLN A 76 -6.86 1.84 11.26
CA GLN A 76 -5.68 2.33 11.98
C GLN A 76 -5.81 3.83 12.31
N ALA A 77 -4.68 4.54 12.37
CA ALA A 77 -4.65 5.97 12.63
C ALA A 77 -5.23 6.79 11.49
N CYS A 78 -5.69 7.99 11.84
CA CYS A 78 -5.84 9.05 10.86
C CYS A 78 -4.46 9.68 10.66
N ILE A 79 -4.03 9.77 9.41
CA ILE A 79 -2.86 10.54 9.05
C ILE A 79 -3.38 11.82 8.40
N GLY A 80 -3.00 12.98 8.97
CA GLY A 80 -3.34 14.25 8.33
C GLY A 80 -2.89 14.22 6.88
N TRP A 81 -3.60 14.93 6.01
CA TRP A 81 -3.28 15.01 4.57
C TRP A 81 -3.54 13.71 3.77
N LEU A 82 -3.65 12.55 4.43
CA LEU A 82 -3.87 11.26 3.77
C LEU A 82 -5.21 10.61 4.14
N GLY A 83 -5.77 10.90 5.31
CA GLY A 83 -7.03 10.33 5.78
C GLY A 83 -6.86 9.13 6.71
N ARG A 84 -7.94 8.35 6.88
CA ARG A 84 -7.96 7.17 7.74
C ARG A 84 -7.25 6.01 7.05
N GLN A 85 -6.18 5.51 7.65
CA GLN A 85 -5.47 4.34 7.15
C GLN A 85 -6.19 3.04 7.51
N TYR A 86 -6.16 2.07 6.60
CA TYR A 86 -6.56 0.69 6.86
C TYR A 86 -5.43 -0.28 6.49
N THR A 87 -5.29 -1.36 7.24
CA THR A 87 -4.23 -2.35 7.00
C THR A 87 -4.82 -3.76 6.98
N TYR A 88 -4.47 -4.53 5.95
CA TYR A 88 -5.00 -5.86 5.72
C TYR A 88 -4.70 -6.81 6.90
N ASN A 89 -5.74 -7.42 7.45
CA ASN A 89 -5.70 -8.43 8.51
C ASN A 89 -4.81 -8.07 9.72
N MET A 90 -4.72 -6.78 10.06
CA MET A 90 -3.78 -6.30 11.05
C MET A 90 -4.35 -6.44 12.47
N THR A 91 -3.80 -7.38 13.23
CA THR A 91 -4.16 -7.58 14.64
C THR A 91 -2.91 -7.58 15.52
N SER A 92 -3.10 -7.42 16.83
CA SER A 92 -2.00 -7.49 17.80
C SER A 92 -1.35 -8.88 17.89
N LEU A 93 -2.01 -9.90 17.34
CA LEU A 93 -1.57 -11.30 17.32
C LEU A 93 -1.03 -11.75 15.95
N LEU A 94 -1.08 -10.88 14.92
CA LEU A 94 -0.62 -11.22 13.58
C LEU A 94 0.86 -11.62 13.61
N GLU A 95 1.17 -12.81 13.11
CA GLU A 95 2.55 -13.24 12.89
C GLU A 95 3.20 -12.37 11.82
N CYS A 96 4.44 -11.94 12.04
CA CYS A 96 5.17 -11.12 11.08
C CYS A 96 6.04 -11.97 10.19
N SER A 97 5.53 -12.28 9.01
CA SER A 97 6.30 -12.95 7.96
C SER A 97 6.04 -12.25 6.62
N SER A 98 6.84 -12.60 5.61
CA SER A 98 6.59 -12.12 4.24
C SER A 98 5.27 -12.63 3.65
N THR A 99 4.63 -13.61 4.29
CA THR A 99 3.43 -14.27 3.79
C THR A 99 2.15 -13.80 4.48
N THR A 100 2.26 -12.93 5.49
CA THR A 100 1.13 -12.44 6.30
C THR A 100 1.00 -10.92 6.28
N ILE A 101 2.10 -10.20 6.05
CA ILE A 101 2.10 -8.73 6.02
C ILE A 101 1.90 -8.26 4.58
N SER A 102 0.75 -7.65 4.32
CA SER A 102 0.56 -6.85 3.11
C SER A 102 1.42 -5.59 3.17
N PRO A 103 2.15 -5.24 2.10
CA PRO A 103 2.84 -3.95 2.03
C PRO A 103 1.85 -2.80 1.82
N TRP A 104 0.64 -3.08 1.32
CA TRP A 104 -0.33 -2.07 0.89
C TRP A 104 -1.31 -1.68 2.00
N ALA A 105 -1.53 -0.37 2.15
CA ALA A 105 -2.49 0.23 3.07
C ALA A 105 -3.27 1.34 2.34
N PRO A 106 -4.59 1.18 2.13
CA PRO A 106 -5.40 2.25 1.58
C PRO A 106 -5.71 3.32 2.63
N PHE A 107 -5.94 4.54 2.16
CA PHE A 107 -6.50 5.63 2.95
C PHE A 107 -7.84 6.07 2.43
N TYR A 108 -8.77 6.27 3.36
CA TYR A 108 -10.10 6.79 3.04
C TYR A 108 -10.35 8.12 3.75
N TYR A 109 -11.11 8.98 3.08
CA TYR A 109 -11.63 10.21 3.66
C TYR A 109 -13.03 10.47 3.10
N SER A 110 -13.99 10.81 3.95
CA SER A 110 -15.39 11.02 3.56
C SER A 110 -15.96 9.83 2.76
N GLY A 111 -15.59 8.60 3.14
CA GLY A 111 -16.02 7.38 2.49
C GLY A 111 -15.36 7.07 1.14
N GLN A 112 -14.42 7.88 0.66
CA GLN A 112 -13.74 7.71 -0.63
C GLN A 112 -12.27 7.37 -0.46
N LEU A 113 -11.74 6.52 -1.35
CA LEU A 113 -10.31 6.21 -1.41
C LEU A 113 -9.53 7.44 -1.89
N VAL A 114 -8.66 7.96 -1.03
CA VAL A 114 -7.87 9.18 -1.31
C VAL A 114 -6.38 8.90 -1.48
N GLY A 115 -5.93 7.72 -1.09
CA GLY A 115 -4.56 7.31 -1.37
C GLY A 115 -4.30 5.84 -1.11
N LEU A 116 -3.15 5.39 -1.57
CA LEU A 116 -2.66 4.04 -1.36
C LEU A 116 -1.16 4.09 -1.06
N ARG A 117 -0.77 3.65 0.13
CA ARG A 117 0.63 3.52 0.51
C ARG A 117 1.11 2.10 0.33
N PHE A 118 2.33 1.92 -0.17
CA PHE A 118 3.09 0.73 0.19
C PHE A 118 4.11 1.07 1.28
N MET A 119 4.33 0.14 2.19
CA MET A 119 5.34 0.21 3.24
C MET A 119 6.08 -1.12 3.33
N VAL A 120 7.40 -1.05 3.41
CA VAL A 120 8.27 -2.22 3.57
C VAL A 120 9.32 -1.94 4.64
N PHE A 121 9.71 -2.98 5.39
CA PHE A 121 10.75 -2.86 6.40
C PHE A 121 12.14 -2.90 5.77
N GLY A 122 12.96 -1.91 6.08
CA GLY A 122 14.29 -1.76 5.50
C GLY A 122 14.75 -0.31 5.38
N THR A 123 15.92 -0.18 4.77
CA THR A 123 16.54 1.10 4.42
C THR A 123 16.80 1.18 2.92
N LEU A 124 16.89 2.41 2.43
CA LEU A 124 17.10 2.75 1.03
C LEU A 124 18.30 3.67 1.02
N LYS A 125 19.24 3.35 0.14
CA LYS A 125 20.40 4.20 -0.11
C LYS A 125 20.25 4.78 -1.50
N LEU A 126 20.01 6.08 -1.55
CA LEU A 126 19.96 6.86 -2.78
C LEU A 126 21.32 7.50 -3.04
N ASP A 127 21.65 7.70 -4.32
CA ASP A 127 22.81 8.52 -4.67
C ASP A 127 22.48 10.00 -4.45
N LYS A 128 23.50 10.84 -4.22
CA LYS A 128 23.30 12.27 -3.89
C LYS A 128 22.53 13.05 -4.97
N SER A 129 22.54 12.56 -6.21
CA SER A 129 21.84 13.17 -7.35
C SER A 129 20.37 12.74 -7.46
N ASP A 130 19.96 11.72 -6.72
CA ASP A 130 18.63 11.15 -6.86
C ASP A 130 17.61 11.96 -6.06
N LYS A 131 16.44 12.19 -6.66
CA LYS A 131 15.30 12.79 -5.95
C LYS A 131 14.72 11.76 -4.99
N ASP A 132 14.78 12.05 -3.69
CA ASP A 132 14.10 11.25 -2.69
C ASP A 132 12.61 11.56 -2.67
N SER A 133 11.78 10.56 -2.98
CA SER A 133 10.32 10.64 -2.94
C SER A 133 9.73 9.64 -1.94
N PHE A 134 10.56 9.07 -1.07
CA PHE A 134 10.17 8.08 -0.09
C PHE A 134 9.94 8.69 1.29
N GLU A 135 9.06 8.06 2.04
CA GLU A 135 8.77 8.34 3.44
C GLU A 135 9.59 7.39 4.31
N TYR A 136 10.24 7.90 5.36
CA TYR A 136 11.06 7.10 6.26
C TYR A 136 10.44 7.01 7.64
N TYR A 137 10.35 5.78 8.13
CA TYR A 137 9.58 5.45 9.31
C TYR A 137 10.47 4.86 10.41
N SER A 138 10.46 5.54 11.55
CA SER A 138 11.02 5.00 12.79
C SER A 138 10.03 4.05 13.48
N HIS A 139 10.48 3.33 14.50
CA HIS A 139 9.60 2.51 15.35
C HIS A 139 8.42 3.32 15.94
N SER A 140 8.67 4.53 16.43
CA SER A 140 7.60 5.38 16.98
C SER A 140 6.63 5.85 15.90
N SER A 141 7.14 6.22 14.71
CA SER A 141 6.30 6.59 13.56
C SER A 141 5.39 5.44 13.13
N VAL A 142 5.92 4.21 13.01
CA VAL A 142 5.11 3.03 12.67
C VAL A 142 4.03 2.76 13.73
N LYS A 143 4.38 2.89 15.02
CA LYS A 143 3.43 2.70 16.12
C LYS A 143 2.33 3.76 16.14
N SER A 144 2.64 4.99 15.71
CA SER A 144 1.68 6.07 15.56
C SER A 144 0.70 5.78 14.42
N ASP A 145 1.20 5.38 13.25
CA ASP A 145 0.38 5.18 12.04
C ASP A 145 -0.43 3.88 12.08
N VAL A 146 0.13 2.82 12.67
CA VAL A 146 -0.44 1.46 12.72
C VAL A 146 -0.61 0.97 14.16
N PRO A 147 -1.39 1.66 15.01
CA PRO A 147 -1.41 1.43 16.47
C PRO A 147 -1.96 0.05 16.87
N LYS A 148 -2.69 -0.64 15.98
CA LYS A 148 -3.24 -1.98 16.26
C LYS A 148 -2.34 -3.12 15.76
N ALA A 149 -1.12 -2.81 15.30
CA ALA A 149 -0.20 -3.85 14.83
C ALA A 149 0.37 -4.71 15.98
N SER A 150 0.88 -5.88 15.61
CA SER A 150 1.52 -6.80 16.53
C SER A 150 2.91 -6.32 16.97
N LYS A 151 3.39 -6.85 18.10
CA LYS A 151 4.73 -6.50 18.63
C LYS A 151 5.84 -6.81 17.63
N CYS A 152 5.71 -7.89 16.84
CA CYS A 152 6.71 -8.23 15.85
C CYS A 152 6.79 -7.20 14.72
N PHE A 153 5.68 -6.53 14.38
CA PHE A 153 5.63 -5.53 13.31
C PHE A 153 6.41 -4.29 13.75
N TYR A 154 6.19 -3.86 14.99
CA TYR A 154 6.96 -2.79 15.62
C TYR A 154 8.45 -3.14 15.77
N ASN A 155 8.77 -4.39 16.13
CA ASN A 155 10.15 -4.85 16.24
C ASN A 155 10.86 -4.86 14.88
N ALA A 156 10.17 -5.18 13.78
CA ALA A 156 10.73 -5.10 12.43
C ALA A 156 11.11 -3.66 12.07
N ALA A 157 10.23 -2.69 12.37
CA ALA A 157 10.52 -1.26 12.22
C ALA A 157 11.70 -0.82 13.11
N LYS A 158 11.76 -1.30 14.35
CA LYS A 158 12.87 -0.98 15.27
C LYS A 158 14.21 -1.52 14.75
N ALA A 159 14.20 -2.71 14.17
CA ALA A 159 15.42 -3.37 13.70
C ALA A 159 15.97 -2.75 12.42
N THR A 160 15.11 -2.34 11.49
CA THR A 160 15.54 -2.00 10.12
C THR A 160 15.00 -0.66 9.59
N GLY A 161 14.19 0.05 10.37
CA GLY A 161 13.34 1.12 9.84
C GLY A 161 12.23 0.58 8.94
N ALA A 162 11.44 1.49 8.40
CA ALA A 162 10.54 1.21 7.30
C ALA A 162 10.59 2.34 6.27
N ILE A 163 10.28 1.98 5.03
CA ILE A 163 10.20 2.90 3.91
C ILE A 163 8.83 2.76 3.30
N ALA A 164 8.24 3.89 2.95
CA ALA A 164 6.97 3.94 2.27
C ALA A 164 7.01 4.91 1.09
N MET A 165 6.07 4.73 0.18
CA MET A 165 5.68 5.79 -0.75
C MET A 165 4.17 5.71 -0.94
N THR A 166 3.56 6.88 -0.92
CA THR A 166 2.11 7.05 -1.00
C THR A 166 1.70 7.57 -2.36
N LEU A 167 0.77 6.86 -3.00
CA LEU A 167 0.05 7.34 -4.17
C LEU A 167 -1.16 8.14 -3.68
N VAL A 168 -1.18 9.43 -3.98
CA VAL A 168 -2.30 10.33 -3.62
C VAL A 168 -3.24 10.44 -4.82
N PHE A 169 -4.54 10.23 -4.59
CA PHE A 169 -5.57 10.22 -5.63
C PHE A 169 -6.45 11.47 -5.63
N ASN A 170 -6.29 12.38 -4.67
CA ASN A 170 -7.04 13.62 -4.59
C ASN A 170 -6.15 14.87 -4.66
N ASN A 171 -6.64 15.90 -5.37
CA ASN A 171 -5.88 17.15 -5.54
C ASN A 171 -5.88 18.03 -4.29
N ASN A 172 -6.87 17.87 -3.41
CA ASN A 172 -7.02 18.67 -2.19
C ASN A 172 -6.59 17.89 -0.94
N HIS A 173 -5.57 17.06 -1.06
CA HIS A 173 -5.10 16.21 0.03
C HIS A 173 -4.72 17.02 1.27
N GLU A 174 -4.22 18.23 1.06
CA GLU A 174 -3.91 19.24 2.08
C GLU A 174 -5.06 19.57 3.04
N LEU A 175 -6.31 19.39 2.58
CA LEU A 175 -7.51 19.70 3.36
C LEU A 175 -8.05 18.49 4.13
N ILE A 176 -7.47 17.30 3.97
CA ILE A 176 -7.92 16.10 4.67
C ILE A 176 -7.59 16.21 6.16
N SER A 177 -8.63 16.18 6.99
CA SER A 177 -8.54 15.98 8.44
C SER A 177 -9.61 14.99 8.91
N CYS A 178 -9.27 14.08 9.83
CA CYS A 178 -10.25 13.13 10.39
C CYS A 178 -10.76 13.57 11.77
N VAL A 179 -10.83 14.88 12.03
CA VAL A 179 -11.34 15.45 13.31
C VAL A 179 -12.86 15.33 13.39
N LEU A 180 -13.54 15.19 12.26
CA LEU A 180 -15.00 15.19 12.12
C LEU A 180 -15.56 13.88 11.53
N GLU A 181 -14.73 12.82 11.45
CA GLU A 181 -15.14 11.47 11.02
C GLU A 181 -15.53 10.56 12.19
#